data_AF-A0AB38PTC8-F1
#
_entry.id   AF-A0AB38PTC8-F1
#
_cell.length_a   1.000
_cell.length_b   1.000
_cell.length_c   1.000
_cell.angle_alpha   90.00
_cell.angle_beta   90.00
_cell.angle_gamma   90.00
#
_symmetry.space_group_name_H-M   'P 1'
#
loop_
_entity.id
_entity.type
_entity.pdbx_description
1 polymer ?
#
loop_
_entity_poly.entity_id
_entity_poly.type
_entity_poly.pdbx_seq_one_letter_code
_entity_poly.pdbx_strand_id
1 'polypeptide(L)' 'MIAEHVVRPFTVNRKNSLFYSSDAGVDVATTYLTVMETAQMHGLEVSDYLIHAFREIMSGNKDCSTYAPEAFLE' A
#
# COMPACT_ATOMS: atom_id res chain seq x y z
N MET A 1 -10.41 -20.34 -11.06
CA MET A 1 -10.87 -19.94 -9.72
C MET A 1 -10.46 -18.49 -9.47
N ILE A 2 -11.40 -17.56 -9.30
CA ILE A 2 -11.12 -16.11 -9.18
C ILE A 2 -10.25 -15.83 -7.94
N ALA A 3 -10.54 -16.49 -6.82
CA ALA A 3 -9.76 -16.35 -5.58
C ALA A 3 -8.27 -16.71 -5.73
N GLU A 4 -7.96 -17.77 -6.50
CA GLU A 4 -6.57 -18.17 -6.78
C GLU A 4 -5.82 -17.11 -7.59
N HIS A 5 -6.51 -16.44 -8.52
CA HIS A 5 -5.92 -15.40 -9.34
C HIS A 5 -5.61 -14.14 -8.53
N VAL A 6 -6.45 -13.80 -7.55
CA VAL A 6 -6.24 -12.65 -6.65
C VAL A 6 -5.05 -12.89 -5.72
N VAL A 7 -4.89 -14.10 -5.16
CA VAL A 7 -3.79 -14.40 -4.22
C VAL A 7 -2.44 -14.66 -4.90
N ARG A 8 -2.45 -15.10 -6.17
CA ARG A 8 -1.22 -15.42 -6.94
C ARG A 8 -0.17 -14.30 -6.94
N PRO A 9 -0.47 -13.03 -7.28
CA PRO A 9 0.53 -11.96 -7.29
C PRO A 9 1.20 -11.76 -5.92
N PHE A 10 0.47 -11.89 -4.81
CA PHE A 10 1.04 -11.82 -3.45
C PHE A 10 2.06 -12.92 -3.20
N THR A 11 1.71 -14.16 -3.54
CA THR A 11 2.59 -15.31 -3.33
C THR A 11 3.85 -15.27 -4.19
N VAL A 12 3.74 -14.76 -5.43
CA VAL A 12 4.87 -14.54 -6.33
C VAL A 12 5.78 -13.43 -5.79
N ASN A 13 5.21 -12.29 -5.42
CA ASN A 13 5.97 -11.16 -4.87
C ASN A 13 6.72 -11.55 -3.59
N ARG A 14 6.06 -12.31 -2.69
CA ARG A 14 6.70 -12.84 -1.47
C ARG A 14 7.89 -13.73 -1.77
N LYS A 15 7.76 -14.62 -2.76
CA LYS A 15 8.83 -15.55 -3.14
C LYS A 15 10.02 -14.85 -3.80
N ASN A 16 9.79 -13.68 -4.41
CA ASN A 16 10.83 -12.89 -5.06
C ASN A 16 11.52 -11.88 -4.12
N SER A 17 11.05 -11.75 -2.89
CA SER A 17 11.66 -10.89 -1.88
C SER A 17 12.54 -11.69 -0.94
N LEU A 18 13.81 -11.30 -0.83
CA LEU A 18 14.76 -11.91 0.11
C LEU A 18 14.34 -11.70 1.58
N PHE A 19 13.58 -10.63 1.85
CA PHE A 19 13.32 -10.16 3.21
C PHE A 19 11.96 -10.57 3.79
N TYR A 20 11.03 -11.11 2.99
CA TYR A 20 9.69 -11.47 3.49
C TYR A 20 9.65 -12.78 4.30
N SER A 21 10.81 -13.36 4.59
CA SER A 21 10.93 -14.52 5.48
C SER A 21 11.21 -14.12 6.94
N SER A 22 11.49 -12.84 7.20
CA SER A 22 11.70 -12.30 8.55
C SER A 22 10.43 -11.60 9.04
N ASP A 23 10.17 -11.66 10.35
CA ASP A 23 9.03 -10.99 11.00
C ASP A 23 8.98 -9.49 10.67
N ALA A 24 10.11 -8.79 10.80
CA ALA A 24 10.23 -7.39 10.44
C ALA A 24 10.00 -7.12 8.94
N GLY A 25 10.40 -8.05 8.07
CA GLY A 25 10.19 -7.92 6.63
C GLY A 25 8.74 -8.16 6.23
N VAL A 26 8.04 -9.06 6.93
CA VAL A 26 6.59 -9.28 6.75
C VAL A 26 5.79 -8.08 7.22
N ASP A 27 6.18 -7.45 8.33
CA ASP A 27 5.50 -6.26 8.85
C ASP A 27 5.58 -5.07 7.87
N VAL A 28 6.79 -4.77 7.38
CA VAL A 28 7.00 -3.76 6.34
C VAL A 28 6.23 -4.13 5.07
N ALA A 29 6.24 -5.41 4.68
CA ALA A 29 5.55 -5.88 3.49
C ALA A 29 4.04 -5.71 3.56
N THR A 30 3.46 -6.10 4.69
CA THR A 30 2.03 -5.98 4.95
C THR A 30 1.63 -4.51 4.92
N THR A 31 2.43 -3.63 5.51
CA THR A 31 2.18 -2.19 5.53
C THR A 31 2.09 -1.61 4.12
N TYR A 32 3.14 -1.75 3.29
CA TYR A 32 3.14 -1.11 1.98
C TYR A 32 2.14 -1.78 1.01
N LEU A 33 1.93 -3.09 1.09
CA LEU A 33 0.93 -3.79 0.26
C LEU A 33 -0.48 -3.32 0.58
N THR A 34 -0.81 -3.18 1.87
CA THR A 34 -2.12 -2.68 2.31
C THR A 34 -2.39 -1.29 1.76
N VAL A 35 -1.39 -0.39 1.80
CA VAL A 35 -1.50 0.97 1.27
C VAL A 35 -1.74 0.97 -0.24
N MET A 36 -1.03 0.12 -1.00
CA MET A 36 -1.22 0.00 -2.45
C MET A 36 -2.58 -0.58 -2.82
N GLU A 37 -3.01 -1.65 -2.14
CA GLU A 37 -4.34 -2.26 -2.36
C GLU A 37 -5.45 -1.27 -2.01
N THR A 38 -5.28 -0.49 -0.94
CA THR A 38 -6.26 0.53 -0.53
C THR A 38 -6.43 1.59 -1.62
N ALA A 39 -5.35 2.07 -2.22
CA ALA A 39 -5.42 3.00 -3.35
C ALA A 39 -6.14 2.37 -4.55
N GLN A 40 -5.82 1.12 -4.89
CA GLN A 40 -6.47 0.39 -5.99
C GLN A 40 -7.97 0.17 -5.75
N MET A 41 -8.38 -0.15 -4.52
CA MET A 41 -9.79 -0.32 -4.15
C MET A 41 -10.61 0.96 -4.34
N HIS A 42 -9.98 2.14 -4.19
CA HIS A 42 -10.62 3.44 -4.41
C HIS A 42 -10.52 3.93 -5.86
N GLY A 43 -9.94 3.12 -6.77
CA GLY A 43 -9.76 3.50 -8.18
C GLY A 43 -8.68 4.56 -8.40
N LEU A 44 -7.81 4.78 -7.41
CA LEU A 44 -6.72 5.75 -7.50
C LEU A 44 -5.49 5.14 -8.18
N GLU A 45 -4.76 6.00 -8.89
CA GLU A 45 -3.43 5.66 -9.37
C GLU A 45 -2.48 5.60 -8.15
N VAL A 46 -1.81 4.45 -7.98
CA VAL A 46 -1.04 4.17 -6.76
C VAL A 46 0.12 5.14 -6.59
N SER A 47 0.75 5.58 -7.69
CA SER A 47 1.90 6.49 -7.62
C SER A 47 1.49 7.88 -7.15
N ASP A 48 0.39 8.42 -7.68
CA ASP A 48 -0.16 9.72 -7.30
C ASP A 48 -0.55 9.75 -5.82
N TYR A 49 -1.21 8.70 -5.32
CA TYR A 49 -1.56 8.57 -3.91
C TYR A 49 -0.32 8.53 -3.00
N LEU A 50 0.71 7.75 -3.38
CA LEU A 50 1.95 7.70 -2.61
C LEU A 50 2.70 9.03 -2.62
N ILE A 51 2.73 9.74 -3.76
CA ILE A 51 3.34 11.07 -3.87
C ILE A 51 2.63 12.06 -2.95
N HIS A 52 1.29 12.04 -2.92
CA HIS A 52 0.51 12.88 -2.03
C HIS A 52 0.81 12.56 -0.56
N ALA A 53 0.75 11.28 -0.17
CA ALA A 53 1.06 10.86 1.19
C ALA A 53 2.47 11.29 1.63
N PHE A 54 3.49 11.11 0.78
CA PHE A 54 4.84 11.55 1.11
C PHE A 54 4.97 13.07 1.20
N ARG A 55 4.24 13.84 0.38
CA ARG A 55 4.21 15.31 0.49
C ARG A 55 3.61 15.77 1.81
N GLU A 56 2.51 15.16 2.26
CA GLU A 56 1.88 15.46 3.55
C GLU A 56 2.75 15.06 4.75
N ILE A 57 3.45 13.93 4.64
CA ILE A 57 4.44 13.54 5.66
C ILE A 57 5.57 14.58 5.73
N MET A 58 6.09 15.02 4.58
CA MET A 58 7.13 16.04 4.52
C MET A 58 6.66 17.42 4.96
N SER A 59 5.37 17.74 4.79
CA SER A 59 4.77 18.99 5.27
C SER A 59 4.63 19.02 6.80
N GLY A 60 4.81 17.88 7.47
CA GLY A 60 4.72 17.74 8.92
C GLY A 60 3.28 17.61 9.42
N ASN A 61 2.35 17.31 8.52
CA ASN A 61 0.95 17.08 8.85
C ASN A 61 0.83 15.81 9.72
N LYS A 62 0.18 15.92 10.89
CA LYS A 62 -0.02 14.80 11.83
C LYS A 62 -1.44 14.27 11.80
N ASP A 63 -2.31 14.88 11.00
CA ASP A 63 -3.72 14.52 10.94
C ASP A 63 -3.87 13.26 10.09
N CYS A 64 -4.26 12.17 10.76
CA CYS A 64 -4.42 10.85 10.15
C CYS A 64 -5.44 10.86 8.99
N SER A 65 -6.47 11.71 9.09
CA SER A 65 -7.53 11.85 8.10
C SER A 65 -7.03 12.30 6.73
N THR A 66 -5.90 13.01 6.67
CA THR A 66 -5.31 13.48 5.40
C THR A 66 -4.77 12.34 4.54
N TYR A 67 -4.35 11.25 5.18
CA TYR A 67 -3.80 10.08 4.48
C TYR A 67 -4.87 9.13 3.98
N ALA A 68 -6.15 9.37 4.28
CA ALA A 68 -7.22 8.54 3.77
C ALA A 68 -7.35 8.72 2.24
N PRO A 69 -7.58 7.64 1.47
CA PRO A 69 -7.80 7.75 0.03
C PRO A 69 -9.03 8.60 -0.30
N GLU A 70 -10.01 8.71 0.61
CA GLU A 70 -11.17 9.59 0.47
C GLU A 70 -10.79 11.07 0.44
N ALA A 71 -9.78 11.48 1.23
CA ALA A 71 -9.31 12.87 1.26
C ALA A 71 -8.63 13.31 -0.04
N PHE A 72 -8.26 12.34 -0.91
CA PHE A 72 -7.72 12.62 -2.24
C PHE A 72 -8.81 12.77 -3.31
N LEU A 73 -10.05 12.33 -3.03
CA LEU A 73 -11.17 12.35 -3.98
C LEU A 73 -12.01 13.64 -3.91
N GLU A 74 -11.79 14.51 -2.92
CA GLU A 74 -12.38 15.86 -2.81
C GLU A 74 -11.56 16.92 -3.55
#